data_AF-A0A970QEJ5-F1
#
_entry.id   AF-A0A970QEJ5-F1
#
_cell.length_a   1.000
_cell.length_b   1.000
_cell.length_c   1.000
_cell.angle_alpha   90.00
_cell.angle_beta   90.00
_cell.angle_gamma   90.00
#
_symmetry.space_group_name_H-M   'P 1'
#
loop_
_entity.id
_entity.type
_entity.pdbx_description
1 polymer ?
#
loop_
_entity_poly.entity_id
_entity_poly.type
_entity_poly.pdbx_seq_one_letter_code
_entity_poly.pdbx_strand_id
1 'polypeptide(L)'
;MRYSSAVRFLFVLTLTSFTVSLSTAYALSLDEYLQSMPPETPTEADALFAQLAEESDTLLTSLCDRILPPNQVPDAEAQFAIYGLVKHVVLPGREVQRDRVARCLEKALHNADNPEVSRFFMAQLRVCGDAKSLKELESYVCDPVLCEDAVQSIAVIGSFSALVPLFMLNCNEAPQKDASVQNALARFNSMADFTPEGTGLTQELLMALADPSIQEDQERLVTLCRDALHLENVKPQYKAMVLQALVTAAGEEALPLLLEAAQSSEPLLWGTALFLTTQLTSATTTQAWLEALPDFSAVVQPAVLRMLANRDDPAVAKAIQESCSHDAMEMRLAAYECVTRTSDSSMTGILLDALAQAQDKLEINAIQAAFLRITDLEDAALRALDNRPDYETNMSTETKLVALEIIAERRMGSAPFKDAVYGFIEDENGEVRRKAFAALGATGELSDIELLFQSLLEEEANAEKTEAGEAIVALSNRYEAADDVTVKTGEMLTHATGNNCAALMKVLSAIGTAQALDITAAEAERALRGEREDSEGAAPYLDALGSWASLDAVEILDGLWEKAPDESLRMEVLKHYIASIQRNYPQAQKQQPVLAALEEKCKTDAERKAVNTALARVEKELKQKK
;
A
#
# COMPACT_ATOMS: atom_id res chain seq x y z
N MET A 1 63.23 -45.44 -22.16
CA MET A 1 62.47 -45.33 -23.44
C MET A 1 61.01 -45.08 -23.13
N ARG A 2 60.45 -43.93 -23.54
CA ARG A 2 59.15 -43.80 -24.23
C ARG A 2 58.93 -42.32 -24.57
N TYR A 3 58.48 -42.07 -25.80
CA TYR A 3 58.24 -40.74 -26.37
C TYR A 3 56.80 -40.29 -26.13
N SER A 4 56.62 -39.01 -25.82
CA SER A 4 55.69 -38.05 -26.45
C SER A 4 55.99 -36.67 -25.83
N SER A 5 56.40 -35.62 -26.54
CA SER A 5 55.69 -34.88 -27.60
C SER A 5 54.33 -34.33 -27.13
N ALA A 6 53.97 -33.06 -27.27
CA ALA A 6 54.67 -31.81 -27.65
C ALA A 6 53.71 -30.61 -27.38
N VAL A 7 54.14 -29.36 -27.65
CA VAL A 7 53.29 -28.11 -27.73
C VAL A 7 52.83 -27.59 -26.34
N ARG A 8 53.41 -26.50 -25.78
CA ARG A 8 53.04 -25.05 -25.94
C ARG A 8 51.54 -24.80 -25.61
N PHE A 9 51.06 -23.83 -24.83
CA PHE A 9 51.49 -22.49 -24.37
C PHE A 9 50.48 -22.06 -23.25
N LEU A 10 50.57 -20.97 -22.47
CA LEU A 10 51.62 -20.01 -22.07
C LEU A 10 51.05 -19.05 -20.98
N PHE A 11 51.85 -18.63 -19.99
CA PHE A 11 51.53 -17.67 -18.87
C PHE A 11 50.40 -18.05 -17.88
N VAL A 12 50.78 -18.22 -16.60
CA VAL A 12 49.87 -18.03 -15.45
C VAL A 12 50.34 -16.80 -14.67
N LEU A 13 49.36 -15.97 -14.33
CA LEU A 13 49.41 -14.65 -13.71
C LEU A 13 50.48 -14.44 -12.61
N THR A 14 51.30 -13.40 -12.79
CA THR A 14 51.79 -12.57 -11.68
C THR A 14 50.76 -11.48 -11.38
N LEU A 15 49.82 -11.76 -10.46
CA LEU A 15 48.88 -10.75 -9.98
C LEU A 15 49.58 -9.87 -8.94
N THR A 16 50.03 -8.69 -9.37
CA THR A 16 50.52 -7.64 -8.48
C THR A 16 49.34 -7.07 -7.68
N SER A 17 49.42 -7.16 -6.36
CA SER A 17 48.46 -6.55 -5.44
C SER A 17 48.54 -5.02 -5.52
N PHE A 18 47.65 -4.43 -6.32
CA PHE A 18 47.39 -3.00 -6.27
C PHE A 18 46.57 -2.69 -5.02
N THR A 19 47.20 -2.17 -3.97
CA THR A 19 46.50 -1.67 -2.79
C THR A 19 45.81 -0.35 -3.12
N VAL A 20 44.61 -0.43 -3.69
CA VAL A 20 43.67 0.70 -3.66
C VAL A 20 43.35 0.93 -2.19
N SER A 21 43.83 2.05 -1.66
CA SER A 21 43.37 2.55 -0.37
C SER A 21 41.95 3.06 -0.57
N LEU A 22 40.95 2.23 -0.32
CA LEU A 22 39.60 2.74 -0.08
C LEU A 22 39.69 3.59 1.18
N SER A 23 39.56 4.91 1.01
CA SER A 23 39.12 5.76 2.09
C SER A 23 37.75 5.26 2.52
N THR A 24 37.65 4.69 3.71
CA THR A 24 36.35 4.51 4.38
C THR A 24 35.82 5.91 4.68
N ALA A 25 35.07 6.46 3.73
CA ALA A 25 34.25 7.64 3.97
C ALA A 25 33.32 7.29 5.13
N TYR A 26 33.46 8.03 6.24
CA TYR A 26 32.44 8.02 7.27
C TYR A 26 31.17 8.58 6.64
N ALA A 27 30.05 7.87 6.81
CA ALA A 27 28.75 8.42 6.46
C ALA A 27 28.56 9.71 7.26
N LEU A 28 28.38 10.84 6.56
CA LEU A 28 28.24 12.15 7.19
C LEU A 28 27.01 12.17 8.11
N SER A 29 27.19 12.60 9.35
CA SER A 29 26.03 12.94 10.19
C SER A 29 25.37 14.22 9.68
N LEU A 30 24.08 14.37 9.96
CA LEU A 30 23.31 15.56 9.57
C LEU A 30 23.97 16.85 10.08
N ASP A 31 24.42 16.86 11.34
CA ASP A 31 25.04 18.03 11.98
C ASP A 31 26.40 18.40 11.35
N GLU A 32 27.23 17.42 10.98
CA GLU A 32 28.50 17.65 10.28
C GLU A 32 28.26 18.19 8.86
N TYR A 33 27.22 17.70 8.18
CA TYR A 33 26.86 18.18 6.84
C TYR A 33 26.35 19.63 6.88
N LEU A 34 25.45 19.95 7.82
CA LEU A 34 24.91 21.30 7.99
C LEU A 34 25.99 22.31 8.43
N GLN A 35 26.94 21.92 9.29
CA GLN A 35 28.09 22.77 9.65
C GLN A 35 29.00 23.11 8.46
N SER A 36 28.91 22.36 7.35
CA SER A 36 29.67 22.59 6.12
C SER A 36 28.91 23.48 5.11
N MET A 37 27.75 24.04 5.49
CA MET A 37 26.91 24.90 4.64
C MET A 37 26.94 26.36 5.12
N PRO A 38 27.02 27.35 4.19
CA PRO A 38 27.36 27.20 2.78
C PRO A 38 28.87 26.90 2.61
N PRO A 39 29.28 26.12 1.59
CA PRO A 39 30.70 25.86 1.32
C PRO A 39 31.46 27.14 0.96
N GLU A 40 32.69 27.29 1.45
CA GLU A 40 33.50 28.50 1.22
C GLU A 40 33.99 28.61 -0.23
N THR A 41 34.25 27.48 -0.90
CA THR A 41 34.74 27.44 -2.29
C THR A 41 33.90 26.56 -3.22
N PRO A 42 33.91 26.82 -4.55
CA PRO A 42 33.24 25.96 -5.53
C PRO A 42 33.77 24.51 -5.53
N THR A 43 35.05 24.30 -5.22
CA THR A 43 35.66 22.96 -5.19
C THR A 43 35.19 22.14 -3.99
N GLU A 44 35.01 22.78 -2.83
CA GLU A 44 34.38 22.14 -1.66
C GLU A 44 32.89 21.87 -1.91
N ALA A 45 32.17 22.82 -2.53
CA ALA A 45 30.78 22.63 -2.93
C ALA A 45 30.61 21.40 -3.85
N ASP A 46 31.43 21.27 -4.89
CA ASP A 46 31.39 20.12 -5.78
C ASP A 46 31.71 18.81 -5.05
N ALA A 47 32.64 18.80 -4.09
CA ALA A 47 32.95 17.61 -3.30
C ALA A 47 31.80 17.23 -2.35
N LEU A 48 31.24 18.20 -1.61
CA LEU A 48 30.16 18.00 -0.63
C LEU A 48 28.84 17.57 -1.29
N PHE A 49 28.51 18.13 -2.46
CA PHE A 49 27.31 17.72 -3.20
C PHE A 49 27.52 16.43 -3.98
N ALA A 50 28.73 16.11 -4.44
CA ALA A 50 29.03 14.79 -5.01
C ALA A 50 28.89 13.70 -3.95
N GLN A 51 29.40 13.93 -2.73
CA GLN A 51 29.26 13.00 -1.63
C GLN A 51 27.78 12.80 -1.26
N LEU A 52 27.00 13.86 -1.04
CA LEU A 52 25.57 13.75 -0.74
C LEU A 52 24.76 13.08 -1.87
N ALA A 53 25.19 13.22 -3.13
CA ALA A 53 24.59 12.54 -4.27
C ALA A 53 24.89 11.02 -4.32
N GLU A 54 25.85 10.51 -3.55
CA GLU A 54 26.16 9.08 -3.41
C GLU A 54 25.74 8.49 -2.04
N GLU A 55 25.62 9.31 -0.99
CA GLU A 55 25.13 8.91 0.34
C GLU A 55 23.73 8.29 0.32
N SER A 56 23.34 7.56 1.37
CA SER A 56 22.02 6.91 1.44
C SER A 56 20.86 7.90 1.64
N ASP A 57 19.66 7.52 1.16
CA ASP A 57 18.41 8.32 1.24
C ASP A 57 18.07 8.83 2.65
N THR A 58 18.60 8.21 3.71
CA THR A 58 18.39 8.60 5.11
C THR A 58 18.90 10.01 5.41
N LEU A 59 20.07 10.40 4.91
CA LEU A 59 20.64 11.74 5.13
C LEU A 59 19.84 12.79 4.35
N LEU A 60 19.46 12.49 3.11
CA LEU A 60 18.63 13.39 2.29
C LEU A 60 17.23 13.57 2.88
N THR A 61 16.61 12.50 3.39
CA THR A 61 15.32 12.58 4.11
C THR A 61 15.46 13.48 5.34
N SER A 62 16.51 13.27 6.14
CA SER A 62 16.79 14.08 7.33
C SER A 62 17.04 15.57 7.01
N LEU A 63 17.61 15.88 5.83
CA LEU A 63 17.73 17.26 5.34
C LEU A 63 16.38 17.84 4.93
N CYS A 64 15.50 17.05 4.29
CA CYS A 64 14.14 17.47 3.95
C CYS A 64 13.30 17.75 5.21
N ASP A 65 13.43 16.93 6.26
CA ASP A 65 12.71 17.10 7.54
C ASP A 65 13.11 18.40 8.29
N ARG A 66 14.23 19.04 7.89
CA ARG A 66 14.69 20.35 8.40
C ARG A 66 14.08 21.55 7.67
N ILE A 67 13.30 21.34 6.61
CA ILE A 67 12.59 22.41 5.90
C ILE A 67 11.30 22.74 6.65
N LEU A 68 11.41 23.73 7.53
CA LEU A 68 10.34 24.15 8.45
C LEU A 68 9.49 25.32 7.89
N PRO A 69 8.23 25.45 8.31
CA PRO A 69 7.38 26.58 7.95
C PRO A 69 7.92 27.93 8.45
N PRO A 70 7.61 29.07 7.80
CA PRO A 70 8.21 30.38 8.12
C PRO A 70 7.78 31.00 9.47
N ASN A 71 6.87 30.36 10.22
CA ASN A 71 6.59 30.73 11.61
C ASN A 71 7.58 30.09 12.62
N GLN A 72 8.46 29.21 12.15
CA GLN A 72 9.60 28.66 12.88
C GLN A 72 10.89 29.30 12.36
N VAL A 73 12.00 29.10 13.07
CA VAL A 73 13.32 29.57 12.60
C VAL A 73 13.71 28.74 11.36
N PRO A 74 13.91 29.35 10.18
CA PRO A 74 14.29 28.60 8.99
C PRO A 74 15.69 28.00 9.13
N ASP A 75 15.84 26.74 8.74
CA ASP A 75 17.15 26.13 8.57
C ASP A 75 17.73 26.53 7.20
N ALA A 76 18.55 27.58 7.21
CA ALA A 76 19.14 28.14 5.99
C ALA A 76 20.19 27.18 5.41
N GLU A 77 20.89 26.46 6.27
CA GLU A 77 21.90 25.46 5.96
C GLU A 77 21.29 24.26 5.21
N ALA A 78 20.14 23.74 5.66
CA ALA A 78 19.39 22.67 5.01
C ALA A 78 18.78 23.13 3.67
N GLN A 79 18.21 24.33 3.62
CA GLN A 79 17.73 24.93 2.37
C GLN A 79 18.86 25.05 1.34
N PHE A 80 20.05 25.49 1.77
CA PHE A 80 21.22 25.61 0.91
C PHE A 80 21.74 24.22 0.46
N ALA A 81 21.81 23.25 1.37
CA ALA A 81 22.21 21.88 1.09
C ALA A 81 21.35 21.24 -0.02
N ILE A 82 20.03 21.30 0.12
CA ILE A 82 19.10 20.73 -0.86
C ILE A 82 19.22 21.45 -2.21
N TYR A 83 19.23 22.79 -2.22
CA TYR A 83 19.35 23.58 -3.45
C TYR A 83 20.67 23.33 -4.20
N GLY A 84 21.76 23.20 -3.44
CA GLY A 84 23.09 22.87 -3.97
C GLY A 84 23.15 21.46 -4.57
N LEU A 85 22.62 20.46 -3.86
CA LEU A 85 22.50 19.08 -4.35
C LEU A 85 21.67 19.03 -5.65
N VAL A 86 20.51 19.67 -5.66
CA VAL A 86 19.58 19.73 -6.79
C VAL A 86 20.26 20.33 -8.04
N LYS A 87 21.06 21.38 -7.88
CA LYS A 87 21.90 21.93 -8.96
C LYS A 87 23.03 20.99 -9.39
N HIS A 88 23.59 20.22 -8.47
CA HIS A 88 24.71 19.33 -8.75
C HIS A 88 24.28 18.08 -9.53
N VAL A 89 23.10 17.51 -9.24
CA VAL A 89 22.60 16.29 -9.91
C VAL A 89 22.03 16.52 -11.31
N VAL A 90 21.71 17.76 -11.70
CA VAL A 90 21.23 18.08 -13.06
C VAL A 90 22.35 18.30 -14.08
N LEU A 91 23.62 18.17 -13.68
CA LEU A 91 24.76 18.19 -14.59
C LEU A 91 24.83 16.88 -15.40
N PRO A 92 25.29 16.90 -16.67
CA PRO A 92 25.30 15.71 -17.54
C PRO A 92 26.08 14.52 -16.95
N GLY A 93 25.54 13.31 -17.11
CA GLY A 93 26.13 12.07 -16.61
C GLY A 93 25.77 11.72 -15.17
N ARG A 94 24.72 12.34 -14.62
CA ARG A 94 24.22 12.15 -13.23
C ARG A 94 22.73 11.83 -13.17
N GLU A 95 22.20 11.26 -14.25
CA GLU A 95 20.77 11.03 -14.45
C GLU A 95 20.18 10.07 -13.40
N VAL A 96 20.98 9.12 -12.89
CA VAL A 96 20.59 8.20 -11.80
C VAL A 96 20.45 8.94 -10.46
N GLN A 97 21.41 9.80 -10.13
CA GLN A 97 21.37 10.62 -8.93
C GLN A 97 20.22 11.63 -8.98
N ARG A 98 19.94 12.20 -10.16
CA ARG A 98 18.79 13.08 -10.41
C ARG A 98 17.46 12.37 -10.14
N ASP A 99 17.24 11.20 -10.72
CA ASP A 99 16.00 10.41 -10.51
C ASP A 99 15.77 10.14 -9.01
N ARG A 100 16.81 9.68 -8.31
CA ARG A 100 16.79 9.43 -6.86
C ARG A 100 16.45 10.67 -6.04
N VAL A 101 17.12 11.79 -6.31
CA VAL A 101 16.86 13.06 -5.60
C VAL A 101 15.44 13.55 -5.85
N ALA A 102 14.93 13.45 -7.09
CA ALA A 102 13.54 13.76 -7.39
C ALA A 102 12.56 12.88 -6.58
N ARG A 103 12.77 11.55 -6.52
CA ARG A 103 11.94 10.64 -5.70
C ARG A 103 11.93 11.01 -4.22
N CYS A 104 13.05 11.49 -3.66
CA CYS A 104 13.12 11.93 -2.27
C CYS A 104 12.38 13.24 -2.02
N LEU A 105 12.49 14.20 -2.95
CA LEU A 105 11.80 15.50 -2.86
C LEU A 105 10.28 15.38 -3.02
N GLU A 106 9.79 14.41 -3.80
CA GLU A 106 8.36 14.10 -3.91
C GLU A 106 7.79 13.51 -2.62
N LYS A 107 8.51 12.59 -1.97
CA LYS A 107 8.12 12.08 -0.64
C LYS A 107 8.07 13.22 0.38
N ALA A 108 9.05 14.13 0.35
CA ALA A 108 9.07 15.30 1.21
C ALA A 108 7.92 16.28 0.90
N LEU A 109 7.57 16.47 -0.38
CA LEU A 109 6.40 17.25 -0.81
C LEU A 109 5.09 16.62 -0.32
N HIS A 110 4.92 15.30 -0.45
CA HIS A 110 3.75 14.57 0.02
C HIS A 110 3.57 14.64 1.55
N ASN A 111 4.68 14.68 2.30
CA ASN A 111 4.68 14.81 3.75
C ASN A 111 4.58 16.28 4.24
N ALA A 112 4.48 17.27 3.35
CA ALA A 112 4.53 18.69 3.72
C ALA A 112 3.15 19.25 4.12
N ASP A 113 2.87 19.28 5.43
CA ASP A 113 1.64 19.85 6.01
C ASP A 113 1.51 21.39 5.90
N ASN A 114 2.46 22.08 5.24
CA ASN A 114 2.47 23.54 5.14
C ASN A 114 2.76 24.02 3.70
N PRO A 115 1.92 24.91 3.13
CA PRO A 115 2.10 25.37 1.75
C PRO A 115 3.46 25.98 1.43
N GLU A 116 4.12 26.69 2.36
CA GLU A 116 5.45 27.27 2.09
C GLU A 116 6.55 26.20 2.01
N VAL A 117 6.39 25.10 2.76
CA VAL A 117 7.27 23.92 2.67
C VAL A 117 7.01 23.18 1.35
N SER A 118 5.74 23.00 0.97
CA SER A 118 5.35 22.42 -0.33
C SER A 118 5.91 23.25 -1.51
N ARG A 119 5.82 24.59 -1.44
CA ARG A 119 6.41 25.52 -2.41
C ARG A 119 7.91 25.34 -2.56
N PHE A 120 8.64 25.18 -1.44
CA PHE A 120 10.07 24.92 -1.48
C PHE A 120 10.39 23.64 -2.26
N PHE A 121 9.70 22.52 -1.97
CA PHE A 121 9.94 21.27 -2.69
C PHE A 121 9.51 21.32 -4.16
N MET A 122 8.39 21.98 -4.49
CA MET A 122 8.01 22.26 -5.89
C MET A 122 9.05 23.13 -6.62
N ALA A 123 9.70 24.07 -5.93
CA ALA A 123 10.82 24.86 -6.49
C ALA A 123 12.07 24.01 -6.77
N GLN A 124 12.33 22.96 -5.97
CA GLN A 124 13.41 22.01 -6.24
C GLN A 124 13.06 21.06 -7.40
N LEU A 125 11.83 20.54 -7.43
CA LEU A 125 11.35 19.67 -8.51
C LEU A 125 11.31 20.41 -9.86
N ARG A 126 11.09 21.72 -9.89
CA ARG A 126 11.29 22.55 -11.10
C ARG A 126 12.70 22.47 -11.69
N VAL A 127 13.72 22.12 -10.90
CA VAL A 127 15.10 22.03 -11.36
C VAL A 127 15.48 20.59 -11.70
N CYS A 128 15.21 19.61 -10.81
CA CYS A 128 15.65 18.22 -10.99
C CYS A 128 14.54 17.23 -11.39
N GLY A 129 13.27 17.61 -11.35
CA GLY A 129 12.14 16.73 -11.64
C GLY A 129 12.10 16.22 -13.08
N ASP A 130 11.31 15.18 -13.30
CA ASP A 130 11.22 14.37 -14.52
C ASP A 130 9.76 13.99 -14.83
N ALA A 131 9.53 13.19 -15.88
CA ALA A 131 8.18 12.79 -16.30
C ALA A 131 7.34 12.07 -15.23
N LYS A 132 7.96 11.36 -14.27
CA LYS A 132 7.25 10.75 -13.12
C LYS A 132 6.80 11.81 -12.12
N SER A 133 7.57 12.89 -11.99
CA SER A 133 7.29 14.01 -11.05
C SER A 133 6.02 14.77 -11.41
N LEU A 134 5.59 14.70 -12.67
CA LEU A 134 4.34 15.30 -13.15
C LEU A 134 3.13 14.75 -12.39
N LYS A 135 3.08 13.42 -12.21
CA LYS A 135 1.98 12.72 -11.53
C LYS A 135 1.83 13.14 -10.07
N GLU A 136 2.95 13.36 -9.37
CA GLU A 136 2.93 13.82 -7.98
C GLU A 136 2.41 15.27 -7.90
N LEU A 137 2.81 16.12 -8.86
CA LEU A 137 2.40 17.52 -8.95
C LEU A 137 0.93 17.71 -9.37
N GLU A 138 0.34 16.78 -10.13
CA GLU A 138 -1.07 16.82 -10.55
C GLU A 138 -2.03 16.99 -9.37
N SER A 139 -1.74 16.36 -8.23
CA SER A 139 -2.55 16.43 -7.01
C SER A 139 -2.73 17.85 -6.44
N TYR A 140 -1.82 18.76 -6.74
CA TYR A 140 -1.83 20.15 -6.25
C TYR A 140 -2.42 21.15 -7.27
N VAL A 141 -2.82 20.72 -8.47
CA VAL A 141 -3.26 21.63 -9.54
C VAL A 141 -4.58 22.33 -9.22
N CYS A 142 -5.46 21.72 -8.42
CA CYS A 142 -6.68 22.34 -7.93
C CYS A 142 -6.57 22.88 -6.49
N ASP A 143 -5.38 22.91 -5.88
CA ASP A 143 -5.20 23.43 -4.53
C ASP A 143 -5.39 24.97 -4.49
N PRO A 144 -6.23 25.52 -3.59
CA PRO A 144 -6.54 26.95 -3.52
C PRO A 144 -5.31 27.85 -3.29
N VAL A 145 -4.22 27.31 -2.77
CA VAL A 145 -2.99 28.01 -2.39
C VAL A 145 -1.82 27.62 -3.30
N LEU A 146 -1.67 26.35 -3.64
CA LEU A 146 -0.51 25.77 -4.35
C LEU A 146 -0.69 25.60 -5.86
N CYS A 147 -1.90 25.82 -6.40
CA CYS A 147 -2.20 25.67 -7.83
C CYS A 147 -1.16 26.33 -8.75
N GLU A 148 -0.78 27.59 -8.49
CA GLU A 148 0.17 28.30 -9.37
C GLU A 148 1.55 27.64 -9.36
N ASP A 149 2.05 27.24 -8.19
CA ASP A 149 3.33 26.57 -8.04
C ASP A 149 3.33 25.19 -8.71
N ALA A 150 2.23 24.44 -8.60
CA ALA A 150 2.05 23.14 -9.25
C ALA A 150 2.02 23.27 -10.78
N VAL A 151 1.19 24.17 -11.32
CA VAL A 151 1.08 24.46 -12.76
C VAL A 151 2.41 24.94 -13.33
N GLN A 152 3.11 25.85 -12.65
CA GLN A 152 4.45 26.28 -13.08
C GLN A 152 5.47 25.14 -13.03
N SER A 153 5.36 24.20 -12.10
CA SER A 153 6.26 23.06 -11.99
C SER A 153 6.04 22.05 -13.11
N ILE A 154 4.79 21.70 -13.40
CA ILE A 154 4.40 20.83 -14.52
C ILE A 154 4.84 21.44 -15.86
N ALA A 155 4.70 22.76 -16.04
CA ALA A 155 5.18 23.46 -17.24
C ALA A 155 6.69 23.27 -17.46
N VAL A 156 7.51 23.48 -16.42
CA VAL A 156 8.98 23.39 -16.55
C VAL A 156 9.44 21.96 -16.80
N ILE A 157 8.78 20.96 -16.21
CA ILE A 157 9.20 19.56 -16.26
C ILE A 157 8.67 18.83 -17.51
N GLY A 158 7.37 18.98 -17.82
CA GLY A 158 6.64 18.08 -18.73
C GLY A 158 6.45 18.60 -20.16
N SER A 159 6.98 19.78 -20.46
CA SER A 159 6.74 20.52 -21.70
C SER A 159 5.27 20.91 -21.93
N PHE A 160 4.98 21.51 -23.08
CA PHE A 160 3.65 21.98 -23.45
C PHE A 160 2.55 20.90 -23.33
N SER A 161 2.86 19.66 -23.71
CA SER A 161 1.90 18.55 -23.66
C SER A 161 1.40 18.22 -22.25
N ALA A 162 2.18 18.54 -21.20
CA ALA A 162 1.77 18.32 -19.82
C ALA A 162 0.86 19.43 -19.27
N LEU A 163 0.83 20.62 -19.91
CA LEU A 163 -0.11 21.68 -19.53
C LEU A 163 -1.51 21.52 -20.13
N VAL A 164 -1.64 20.87 -21.28
CA VAL A 164 -2.96 20.71 -21.93
C VAL A 164 -3.96 19.97 -21.04
N PRO A 165 -3.61 18.87 -20.35
CA PRO A 165 -4.49 18.25 -19.35
C PRO A 165 -4.88 19.17 -18.18
N LEU A 166 -4.03 20.14 -17.83
CA LEU A 166 -4.34 21.05 -16.72
C LEU A 166 -5.41 22.06 -17.11
N PHE A 167 -5.46 22.51 -18.37
CA PHE A 167 -6.55 23.38 -18.82
C PHE A 167 -7.90 22.69 -18.65
N MET A 168 -7.96 21.36 -18.86
CA MET A 168 -9.18 20.57 -18.73
C MET A 168 -9.73 20.46 -17.30
N LEU A 169 -8.87 20.37 -16.27
CA LEU A 169 -9.28 20.19 -14.87
C LEU A 169 -10.22 21.32 -14.38
N ASN A 170 -11.40 20.97 -13.87
CA ASN A 170 -12.31 21.94 -13.25
C ASN A 170 -11.99 22.10 -11.75
N CYS A 171 -11.42 23.24 -11.37
CA CYS A 171 -10.95 23.52 -10.02
C CYS A 171 -11.80 24.60 -9.33
N ASN A 172 -12.99 24.23 -8.84
CA ASN A 172 -13.91 25.15 -8.16
C ASN A 172 -13.27 25.94 -6.99
N GLU A 173 -12.27 25.35 -6.33
CA GLU A 173 -11.61 25.93 -5.14
C GLU A 173 -10.37 26.77 -5.49
N ALA A 174 -9.83 26.67 -6.72
CA ALA A 174 -8.65 27.40 -7.17
C ALA A 174 -8.98 28.37 -8.33
N PRO A 175 -9.68 29.49 -8.07
CA PRO A 175 -10.17 30.39 -9.12
C PRO A 175 -9.06 31.06 -9.95
N GLN A 176 -7.82 31.14 -9.45
CA GLN A 176 -6.67 31.62 -10.21
C GLN A 176 -6.08 30.59 -11.20
N LYS A 177 -6.51 29.32 -11.16
CA LYS A 177 -5.94 28.21 -11.93
C LYS A 177 -5.88 28.49 -13.43
N ASP A 178 -6.93 29.04 -14.02
CA ASP A 178 -6.93 29.33 -15.46
C ASP A 178 -5.94 30.44 -15.81
N ALA A 179 -5.78 31.47 -14.96
CA ALA A 179 -4.75 32.49 -15.13
C ALA A 179 -3.33 31.93 -14.93
N SER A 180 -3.13 30.99 -14.00
CA SER A 180 -1.84 30.29 -13.82
C SER A 180 -1.49 29.44 -15.05
N VAL A 181 -2.46 28.70 -15.61
CA VAL A 181 -2.28 27.91 -16.84
C VAL A 181 -2.04 28.83 -18.03
N GLN A 182 -2.80 29.91 -18.20
CA GLN A 182 -2.55 30.93 -19.24
C GLN A 182 -1.16 31.56 -19.12
N ASN A 183 -0.70 31.89 -17.91
CA ASN A 183 0.65 32.43 -17.69
C ASN A 183 1.75 31.40 -18.02
N ALA A 184 1.52 30.12 -17.71
CA ALA A 184 2.44 29.04 -18.07
C ALA A 184 2.45 28.78 -19.59
N LEU A 185 1.30 28.82 -20.25
CA LEU A 185 1.17 28.78 -21.71
C LEU A 185 1.80 30.02 -22.36
N ALA A 186 1.71 31.21 -21.76
CA ALA A 186 2.36 32.42 -22.28
C ALA A 186 3.90 32.32 -22.26
N ARG A 187 4.50 31.64 -21.27
CA ARG A 187 5.93 31.28 -21.28
C ARG A 187 6.26 30.30 -22.41
N PHE A 188 5.30 29.47 -22.82
CA PHE A 188 5.42 28.61 -24.00
C PHE A 188 5.10 29.30 -25.33
N ASN A 189 4.36 30.41 -25.35
CA ASN A 189 4.17 31.26 -26.54
C ASN A 189 5.49 31.92 -26.99
N SER A 190 6.51 31.96 -26.12
CA SER A 190 7.90 32.26 -26.49
C SER A 190 8.70 31.08 -27.07
N MET A 191 8.11 29.89 -27.22
CA MET A 191 8.69 28.80 -28.02
C MET A 191 8.35 28.96 -29.51
N ALA A 192 9.28 28.56 -30.37
CA ALA A 192 9.12 28.64 -31.82
C ALA A 192 7.96 27.78 -32.41
N ASP A 193 7.37 26.89 -31.60
CA ASP A 193 6.37 25.91 -32.03
C ASP A 193 4.90 26.36 -31.85
N PHE A 194 4.62 27.46 -31.13
CA PHE A 194 3.25 27.99 -30.96
C PHE A 194 2.89 29.08 -31.99
N THR A 195 3.29 28.86 -33.25
CA THR A 195 2.92 29.70 -34.40
C THR A 195 1.99 28.92 -35.34
N PRO A 196 1.36 29.56 -36.34
CA PRO A 196 0.60 28.82 -37.35
C PRO A 196 1.41 27.72 -38.04
N GLU A 197 2.71 27.95 -38.27
CA GLU A 197 3.63 26.99 -38.87
C GLU A 197 4.00 25.84 -37.93
N GLY A 198 4.19 26.11 -36.63
CA GLY A 198 4.55 25.10 -35.63
C GLY A 198 3.39 24.26 -35.10
N THR A 199 2.17 24.80 -35.16
CA THR A 199 0.93 24.16 -34.67
C THR A 199 0.05 23.57 -35.77
N GLY A 200 0.10 24.13 -36.98
CA GLY A 200 -0.88 23.89 -38.05
C GLY A 200 -2.20 24.64 -37.88
N LEU A 201 -2.39 25.42 -36.81
CA LEU A 201 -3.61 26.17 -36.51
C LEU A 201 -3.59 27.57 -37.14
N THR A 202 -4.77 28.19 -37.31
CA THR A 202 -4.84 29.58 -37.77
C THR A 202 -4.41 30.55 -36.67
N GLN A 203 -3.86 31.71 -37.03
CA GLN A 203 -3.51 32.76 -36.06
C GLN A 203 -4.72 33.22 -35.24
N GLU A 204 -5.90 33.29 -35.86
CA GLU A 204 -7.17 33.62 -35.20
C GLU A 204 -7.51 32.62 -34.09
N LEU A 205 -7.39 31.31 -34.37
CA LEU A 205 -7.64 30.26 -33.38
C LEU A 205 -6.55 30.23 -32.29
N LEU A 206 -5.28 30.42 -32.63
CA LEU A 206 -4.19 30.50 -31.62
C LEU A 206 -4.40 31.64 -30.63
N MET A 207 -4.89 32.79 -31.10
CA MET A 207 -5.24 33.91 -30.22
C MET A 207 -6.42 33.58 -29.30
N ALA A 208 -7.49 32.96 -29.83
CA ALA A 208 -8.63 32.54 -29.03
C ALA A 208 -8.32 31.40 -28.03
N LEU A 209 -7.36 30.53 -28.34
CA LEU A 209 -6.85 29.50 -27.41
C LEU A 209 -5.97 30.11 -26.29
N ALA A 210 -5.24 31.18 -26.58
CA ALA A 210 -4.40 31.86 -25.59
C ALA A 210 -5.22 32.74 -24.63
N ASP A 211 -6.26 33.40 -25.15
CA ASP A 211 -7.21 34.19 -24.37
C ASP A 211 -8.62 34.06 -24.97
N PRO A 212 -9.48 33.21 -24.37
CA PRO A 212 -10.86 33.02 -24.83
C PRO A 212 -11.72 34.28 -24.83
N SER A 213 -11.34 35.33 -24.08
CA SER A 213 -12.10 36.59 -24.04
C SER A 213 -11.90 37.46 -25.29
N ILE A 214 -10.91 37.17 -26.13
CA ILE A 214 -10.65 37.90 -27.39
C ILE A 214 -11.74 37.64 -28.44
N GLN A 215 -12.40 36.48 -28.41
CA GLN A 215 -13.38 36.08 -29.43
C GLN A 215 -14.81 36.14 -28.87
N GLU A 216 -15.44 37.32 -28.96
CA GLU A 216 -16.84 37.52 -28.57
C GLU A 216 -17.83 36.68 -29.43
N ASP A 217 -17.44 36.32 -30.66
CA ASP A 217 -18.23 35.49 -31.57
C ASP A 217 -17.98 33.98 -31.31
N GLN A 218 -18.84 33.39 -30.48
CA GLN A 218 -18.78 31.96 -30.16
C GLN A 218 -19.07 31.06 -31.38
N GLU A 219 -19.97 31.44 -32.30
CA GLU A 219 -20.24 30.64 -33.51
C GLU A 219 -19.00 30.58 -34.41
N ARG A 220 -18.27 31.70 -34.51
CA ARG A 220 -16.98 31.77 -35.22
C ARG A 220 -15.92 30.90 -34.55
N LEU A 221 -15.80 30.92 -33.22
CA LEU A 221 -14.87 30.07 -32.48
C LEU A 221 -15.17 28.58 -32.71
N VAL A 222 -16.44 28.19 -32.59
CA VAL A 222 -16.90 26.81 -32.83
C VAL A 222 -16.57 26.35 -34.25
N THR A 223 -16.80 27.21 -35.25
CA THR A 223 -16.44 26.92 -36.65
C THR A 223 -14.93 26.70 -36.82
N LEU A 224 -14.09 27.60 -36.29
CA LEU A 224 -12.63 27.46 -36.33
C LEU A 224 -12.15 26.18 -35.66
N CYS A 225 -12.76 25.79 -34.53
CA CYS A 225 -12.41 24.57 -33.83
C CYS A 225 -12.80 23.31 -34.64
N ARG A 226 -14.01 23.28 -35.21
CA ARG A 226 -14.48 22.19 -36.09
C ARG A 226 -13.52 21.99 -37.28
N ASP A 227 -13.18 23.08 -37.98
CA ASP A 227 -12.24 23.04 -39.11
C ASP A 227 -10.85 22.52 -38.71
N ALA A 228 -10.31 22.99 -37.57
CA ALA A 228 -8.97 22.64 -37.10
C ALA A 228 -8.81 21.19 -36.64
N LEU A 229 -9.87 20.53 -36.15
CA LEU A 229 -9.81 19.15 -35.69
C LEU A 229 -9.62 18.14 -36.83
N HIS A 230 -10.16 18.44 -38.01
CA HIS A 230 -10.01 17.61 -39.21
C HIS A 230 -8.70 17.84 -39.97
N LEU A 231 -7.85 18.80 -39.57
CA LEU A 231 -6.53 19.02 -40.19
C LEU A 231 -5.56 17.89 -39.85
N GLU A 232 -4.88 17.33 -40.86
CA GLU A 232 -3.90 16.24 -40.68
C GLU A 232 -2.58 16.70 -40.04
N ASN A 233 -2.20 17.96 -40.23
CA ASN A 233 -0.92 18.52 -39.79
C ASN A 233 -0.92 19.07 -38.33
N VAL A 234 -2.05 19.02 -37.64
CA VAL A 234 -2.19 19.50 -36.26
C VAL A 234 -1.82 18.38 -35.28
N LYS A 235 -0.76 18.59 -34.50
CA LYS A 235 -0.25 17.62 -33.50
C LYS A 235 -1.31 17.31 -32.43
N PRO A 236 -1.36 16.10 -31.82
CA PRO A 236 -2.43 15.69 -30.89
C PRO A 236 -2.66 16.65 -29.72
N GLN A 237 -1.61 17.24 -29.14
CA GLN A 237 -1.74 18.20 -28.04
C GLN A 237 -2.50 19.48 -28.43
N TYR A 238 -2.39 19.91 -29.69
CA TYR A 238 -3.12 21.07 -30.19
C TYR A 238 -4.57 20.71 -30.51
N LYS A 239 -4.83 19.49 -31.04
CA LYS A 239 -6.21 18.99 -31.21
C LYS A 239 -6.94 18.85 -29.85
N ALA A 240 -6.25 18.42 -28.79
CA ALA A 240 -6.81 18.36 -27.45
C ALA A 240 -7.24 19.74 -26.91
N MET A 241 -6.41 20.78 -27.09
CA MET A 241 -6.80 22.16 -26.75
C MET A 241 -8.01 22.65 -27.55
N VAL A 242 -8.05 22.35 -28.85
CA VAL A 242 -9.16 22.72 -29.73
C VAL A 242 -10.45 21.99 -29.36
N LEU A 243 -10.40 20.72 -28.95
CA LEU A 243 -11.54 19.98 -28.38
C LEU A 243 -12.07 20.67 -27.12
N GLN A 244 -11.19 21.10 -26.20
CA GLN A 244 -11.64 21.81 -25.01
C GLN A 244 -12.29 23.15 -25.35
N ALA A 245 -11.67 23.96 -26.21
CA ALA A 245 -12.24 25.24 -26.63
C ALA A 245 -13.61 25.05 -27.31
N LEU A 246 -13.76 24.00 -28.13
CA LEU A 246 -15.03 23.61 -28.73
C LEU A 246 -16.09 23.26 -27.67
N VAL A 247 -15.77 22.44 -26.67
CA VAL A 247 -16.71 22.08 -25.60
C VAL A 247 -17.10 23.31 -24.76
N THR A 248 -16.15 24.17 -24.43
CA THR A 248 -16.41 25.42 -23.70
C THR A 248 -17.33 26.37 -24.47
N ALA A 249 -17.21 26.43 -25.81
CA ALA A 249 -18.00 27.33 -26.65
C ALA A 249 -19.33 26.74 -27.14
N ALA A 250 -19.42 25.42 -27.33
CA ALA A 250 -20.55 24.74 -27.97
C ALA A 250 -21.36 23.83 -27.03
N GLY A 251 -20.82 23.49 -25.84
CA GLY A 251 -21.44 22.54 -24.91
C GLY A 251 -21.74 21.20 -25.59
N GLU A 252 -23.01 20.76 -25.52
CA GLU A 252 -23.46 19.49 -26.11
C GLU A 252 -23.33 19.43 -27.64
N GLU A 253 -23.25 20.56 -28.37
CA GLU A 253 -23.00 20.55 -29.81
C GLU A 253 -21.57 20.05 -30.19
N ALA A 254 -20.68 19.91 -29.22
CA ALA A 254 -19.36 19.30 -29.41
C ALA A 254 -19.41 17.76 -29.43
N LEU A 255 -20.51 17.16 -28.97
CA LEU A 255 -20.63 15.72 -28.73
C LEU A 255 -20.22 14.82 -29.92
N PRO A 256 -20.59 15.09 -31.18
CA PRO A 256 -20.13 14.27 -32.32
C PRO A 256 -18.60 14.22 -32.47
N LEU A 257 -17.92 15.34 -32.18
CA LEU A 257 -16.46 15.44 -32.27
C LEU A 257 -15.74 14.87 -31.04
N LEU A 258 -16.40 14.82 -29.88
CA LEU A 258 -15.91 14.05 -28.74
C LEU A 258 -15.99 12.54 -29.03
N LEU A 259 -17.06 12.06 -29.64
CA LEU A 259 -17.18 10.65 -30.05
C LEU A 259 -16.13 10.30 -31.12
N GLU A 260 -15.91 11.15 -32.13
CA GLU A 260 -14.82 10.97 -33.12
C GLU A 260 -13.44 10.95 -32.44
N ALA A 261 -13.17 11.88 -31.51
CA ALA A 261 -11.91 11.93 -30.78
C ALA A 261 -11.66 10.68 -29.91
N ALA A 262 -12.71 10.06 -29.37
CA ALA A 262 -12.60 8.78 -28.64
C ALA A 262 -12.36 7.55 -29.54
N GLN A 263 -12.60 7.65 -30.85
CA GLN A 263 -12.18 6.63 -31.82
C GLN A 263 -10.70 6.76 -32.22
N SER A 264 -10.01 7.81 -31.79
CA SER A 264 -8.59 8.02 -32.11
C SER A 264 -7.69 6.96 -31.49
N SER A 265 -6.63 6.57 -32.21
CA SER A 265 -5.54 5.75 -31.66
C SER A 265 -4.64 6.50 -30.67
N GLU A 266 -4.74 7.83 -30.60
CA GLU A 266 -3.89 8.68 -29.76
C GLU A 266 -4.43 8.76 -28.31
N PRO A 267 -3.70 8.27 -27.29
CA PRO A 267 -4.17 8.28 -25.89
C PRO A 267 -4.58 9.65 -25.36
N LEU A 268 -3.89 10.70 -25.80
CA LEU A 268 -4.21 12.07 -25.42
C LEU A 268 -5.58 12.52 -25.95
N LEU A 269 -6.00 12.06 -27.14
CA LEU A 269 -7.24 12.52 -27.77
C LEU A 269 -8.47 11.81 -27.19
N TRP A 270 -8.43 10.48 -27.08
CA TRP A 270 -9.56 9.78 -26.44
C TRP A 270 -9.65 10.10 -24.94
N GLY A 271 -8.51 10.24 -24.25
CA GLY A 271 -8.50 10.67 -22.85
C GLY A 271 -9.10 12.07 -22.65
N THR A 272 -8.76 13.02 -23.54
CA THR A 272 -9.38 14.35 -23.60
C THR A 272 -10.88 14.27 -23.84
N ALA A 273 -11.34 13.45 -24.79
CA ALA A 273 -12.75 13.33 -25.13
C ALA A 273 -13.60 12.79 -23.96
N LEU A 274 -13.10 11.75 -23.27
CA LEU A 274 -13.75 11.19 -22.10
C LEU A 274 -13.77 12.20 -20.94
N PHE A 275 -12.65 12.87 -20.69
CA PHE A 275 -12.58 13.88 -19.66
C PHE A 275 -13.59 15.02 -19.91
N LEU A 276 -13.59 15.62 -21.10
CA LEU A 276 -14.46 16.76 -21.41
C LEU A 276 -15.95 16.39 -21.35
N THR A 277 -16.29 15.14 -21.66
CA THR A 277 -17.66 14.60 -21.52
C THR A 277 -18.17 14.65 -20.08
N THR A 278 -17.31 14.63 -19.06
CA THR A 278 -17.74 14.78 -17.66
C THR A 278 -18.39 16.13 -17.39
N GLN A 279 -18.11 17.16 -18.20
CA GLN A 279 -18.74 18.48 -18.12
C GLN A 279 -20.14 18.51 -18.75
N LEU A 280 -20.49 17.51 -19.57
CA LEU A 280 -21.74 17.41 -20.32
C LEU A 280 -22.70 16.43 -19.62
N THR A 281 -23.47 16.90 -18.63
CA THR A 281 -24.24 16.04 -17.70
C THR A 281 -25.64 15.64 -18.18
N SER A 282 -25.96 15.80 -19.46
CA SER A 282 -27.30 15.51 -20.00
C SER A 282 -27.54 14.01 -20.28
N ALA A 283 -28.81 13.58 -20.22
CA ALA A 283 -29.19 12.21 -20.60
C ALA A 283 -28.95 11.92 -22.10
N THR A 284 -29.05 12.94 -22.96
CA THR A 284 -28.66 12.89 -24.38
C THR A 284 -27.19 12.55 -24.56
N THR A 285 -26.31 13.15 -23.76
CA THR A 285 -24.89 12.79 -23.72
C THR A 285 -24.71 11.35 -23.29
N THR A 286 -25.37 10.91 -22.21
CA THR A 286 -25.29 9.51 -21.75
C THR A 286 -25.67 8.52 -22.87
N GLN A 287 -26.80 8.77 -23.53
CA GLN A 287 -27.31 7.89 -24.59
C GLN A 287 -26.34 7.79 -25.77
N ALA A 288 -25.81 8.91 -26.26
CA ALA A 288 -24.89 8.90 -27.40
C ALA A 288 -23.59 8.12 -27.11
N TRP A 289 -23.05 8.22 -25.88
CA TRP A 289 -21.86 7.46 -25.48
C TRP A 289 -22.14 5.97 -25.27
N LEU A 290 -23.34 5.60 -24.82
CA LEU A 290 -23.78 4.20 -24.73
C LEU A 290 -24.06 3.59 -26.11
N GLU A 291 -24.64 4.34 -27.03
CA GLU A 291 -24.89 3.91 -28.42
C GLU A 291 -23.56 3.71 -29.18
N ALA A 292 -22.59 4.60 -28.99
CA ALA A 292 -21.26 4.49 -29.58
C ALA A 292 -20.33 3.48 -28.86
N LEU A 293 -20.70 2.99 -27.67
CA LEU A 293 -19.85 2.12 -26.85
C LEU A 293 -19.28 0.91 -27.62
N PRO A 294 -20.06 0.15 -28.41
CA PRO A 294 -19.55 -1.03 -29.12
C PRO A 294 -18.52 -0.72 -30.21
N ASP A 295 -18.52 0.50 -30.77
CA ASP A 295 -17.67 0.90 -31.89
C ASP A 295 -16.26 1.34 -31.44
N PHE A 296 -16.06 1.63 -30.14
CA PHE A 296 -14.74 1.99 -29.62
C PHE A 296 -13.80 0.78 -29.52
N SER A 297 -12.48 1.06 -29.52
CA SER A 297 -11.47 0.02 -29.32
C SER A 297 -11.56 -0.62 -27.92
N ALA A 298 -11.12 -1.87 -27.78
CA ALA A 298 -11.12 -2.61 -26.51
C ALA A 298 -10.37 -1.92 -25.34
N VAL A 299 -9.49 -0.94 -25.63
CA VAL A 299 -8.83 -0.11 -24.61
C VAL A 299 -9.74 1.04 -24.13
N VAL A 300 -10.58 1.56 -25.02
CA VAL A 300 -11.43 2.74 -24.78
C VAL A 300 -12.79 2.33 -24.19
N GLN A 301 -13.39 1.21 -24.60
CA GLN A 301 -14.68 0.75 -24.06
C GLN A 301 -14.72 0.72 -22.50
N PRO A 302 -13.71 0.16 -21.79
CA PRO A 302 -13.73 0.13 -20.32
C PRO A 302 -13.56 1.53 -19.70
N ALA A 303 -12.90 2.46 -20.40
CA ALA A 303 -12.75 3.84 -19.97
C ALA A 303 -14.03 4.66 -20.16
N VAL A 304 -14.78 4.42 -21.25
CA VAL A 304 -16.13 4.99 -21.46
C VAL A 304 -17.08 4.54 -20.34
N LEU A 305 -17.09 3.25 -20.00
CA LEU A 305 -17.96 2.73 -18.94
C LEU A 305 -17.66 3.39 -17.59
N ARG A 306 -16.38 3.50 -17.20
CA ARG A 306 -15.94 4.22 -15.99
C ARG A 306 -16.31 5.70 -15.99
N MET A 307 -16.13 6.38 -17.12
CA MET A 307 -16.51 7.79 -17.28
C MET A 307 -18.02 7.98 -17.04
N LEU A 308 -18.86 7.09 -17.60
CA LEU A 308 -20.31 7.14 -17.45
C LEU A 308 -20.77 6.76 -16.04
N ALA A 309 -20.09 5.85 -15.34
CA ALA A 309 -20.49 5.35 -14.02
C ALA A 309 -20.59 6.43 -12.92
N ASN A 310 -19.96 7.59 -13.11
CA ASN A 310 -20.10 8.74 -12.21
C ASN A 310 -21.42 9.53 -12.41
N ARG A 311 -22.30 9.08 -13.32
CA ARG A 311 -23.57 9.75 -13.66
C ARG A 311 -24.75 9.01 -13.03
N ASP A 312 -25.65 9.75 -12.42
CA ASP A 312 -26.91 9.23 -11.87
C ASP A 312 -27.97 9.07 -12.99
N ASP A 313 -27.69 8.15 -13.91
CA ASP A 313 -28.53 7.87 -15.10
C ASP A 313 -28.85 6.37 -15.19
N PRO A 314 -30.15 5.96 -15.15
CA PRO A 314 -30.56 4.56 -15.21
C PRO A 314 -30.05 3.79 -16.43
N ALA A 315 -29.76 4.45 -17.55
CA ALA A 315 -29.19 3.81 -18.73
C ALA A 315 -27.77 3.28 -18.46
N VAL A 316 -26.99 3.98 -17.62
CA VAL A 316 -25.64 3.56 -17.22
C VAL A 316 -25.71 2.35 -16.30
N ALA A 317 -26.65 2.33 -15.35
CA ALA A 317 -26.83 1.17 -14.46
C ALA A 317 -27.09 -0.12 -15.27
N LYS A 318 -27.93 -0.04 -16.31
CA LYS A 318 -28.16 -1.15 -17.24
C LYS A 318 -26.89 -1.55 -18.02
N ALA A 319 -26.12 -0.58 -18.52
CA ALA A 319 -24.88 -0.85 -19.24
C ALA A 319 -23.81 -1.52 -18.36
N ILE A 320 -23.71 -1.14 -17.08
CA ILE A 320 -22.84 -1.81 -16.10
C ILE A 320 -23.29 -3.26 -15.90
N GLN A 321 -24.59 -3.50 -15.70
CA GLN A 321 -25.16 -4.85 -15.55
C GLN A 321 -24.83 -5.76 -16.74
N GLU A 322 -25.04 -5.27 -17.97
CA GLU A 322 -24.74 -6.03 -19.20
C GLU A 322 -23.22 -6.26 -19.37
N SER A 323 -22.39 -5.31 -18.93
CA SER A 323 -20.92 -5.39 -19.01
C SER A 323 -20.30 -6.39 -18.03
N CYS A 324 -20.96 -6.73 -16.91
CA CYS A 324 -20.49 -7.77 -15.97
C CYS A 324 -20.41 -9.17 -16.60
N SER A 325 -21.11 -9.41 -17.72
CA SER A 325 -21.09 -10.67 -18.50
C SER A 325 -20.41 -10.53 -19.86
N HIS A 326 -19.59 -9.49 -20.07
CA HIS A 326 -18.96 -9.23 -21.36
C HIS A 326 -17.81 -10.22 -21.68
N ASP A 327 -17.62 -10.55 -22.97
CA ASP A 327 -16.59 -11.52 -23.41
C ASP A 327 -15.16 -11.08 -23.01
N ALA A 328 -14.84 -9.80 -23.21
CA ALA A 328 -13.55 -9.22 -22.81
C ALA A 328 -13.47 -8.98 -21.29
N MET A 329 -12.39 -9.49 -20.66
CA MET A 329 -12.17 -9.40 -19.21
C MET A 329 -12.06 -7.94 -18.74
N GLU A 330 -11.40 -7.07 -19.51
CA GLU A 330 -11.20 -5.66 -19.19
C GLU A 330 -12.52 -4.90 -19.03
N MET A 331 -13.57 -5.29 -19.77
CA MET A 331 -14.91 -4.75 -19.63
C MET A 331 -15.61 -5.27 -18.38
N ARG A 332 -15.48 -6.55 -18.05
CA ARG A 332 -16.04 -7.12 -16.80
C ARG A 332 -15.41 -6.46 -15.57
N LEU A 333 -14.09 -6.32 -15.57
CA LEU A 333 -13.34 -5.62 -14.52
C LEU A 333 -13.80 -4.17 -14.34
N ALA A 334 -13.95 -3.41 -15.43
CA ALA A 334 -14.50 -2.07 -15.36
C ALA A 334 -15.94 -2.06 -14.84
N ALA A 335 -16.78 -3.02 -15.22
CA ALA A 335 -18.15 -3.14 -14.72
C ALA A 335 -18.18 -3.38 -13.20
N TYR A 336 -17.34 -4.30 -12.68
CA TYR A 336 -17.20 -4.52 -11.24
C TYR A 336 -16.64 -3.28 -10.53
N GLU A 337 -15.68 -2.58 -11.13
CA GLU A 337 -15.16 -1.29 -10.62
C GLU A 337 -16.26 -0.21 -10.55
N CYS A 338 -17.22 -0.24 -11.46
CA CYS A 338 -18.36 0.69 -11.50
C CYS A 338 -19.49 0.33 -10.51
N VAL A 339 -19.42 -0.78 -9.77
CA VAL A 339 -20.35 -1.07 -8.66
C VAL A 339 -20.06 -0.16 -7.48
N THR A 340 -21.04 0.62 -7.05
CA THR A 340 -20.91 1.59 -5.97
C THR A 340 -22.00 1.41 -4.91
N ARG A 341 -21.98 2.25 -3.87
CA ARG A 341 -22.96 2.22 -2.78
C ARG A 341 -24.39 2.56 -3.21
N THR A 342 -24.55 3.18 -4.39
CA THR A 342 -25.86 3.54 -4.99
C THR A 342 -26.34 2.52 -6.03
N SER A 343 -25.53 1.50 -6.35
CA SER A 343 -25.95 0.42 -7.26
C SER A 343 -27.13 -0.35 -6.68
N ASP A 344 -28.07 -0.73 -7.55
CA ASP A 344 -29.28 -1.47 -7.16
C ASP A 344 -28.93 -2.87 -6.61
N SER A 345 -29.71 -3.32 -5.61
CA SER A 345 -29.61 -4.65 -4.99
C SER A 345 -29.57 -5.83 -5.97
N SER A 346 -30.16 -5.67 -7.16
CA SER A 346 -30.11 -6.63 -8.28
C SER A 346 -28.70 -6.95 -8.77
N MET A 347 -27.71 -6.07 -8.57
CA MET A 347 -26.29 -6.36 -8.83
C MET A 347 -25.82 -7.61 -8.09
N THR A 348 -26.34 -7.89 -6.90
CA THR A 348 -25.92 -9.03 -6.08
C THR A 348 -26.10 -10.35 -6.79
N GLY A 349 -27.20 -10.54 -7.52
CA GLY A 349 -27.43 -11.75 -8.32
C GLY A 349 -26.44 -11.88 -9.47
N ILE A 350 -26.14 -10.77 -10.15
CA ILE A 350 -25.19 -10.72 -11.28
C ILE A 350 -23.77 -11.03 -10.79
N LEU A 351 -23.37 -10.49 -9.63
CA LEU A 351 -22.07 -10.78 -9.02
C LEU A 351 -21.96 -12.23 -8.53
N LEU A 352 -23.04 -12.86 -8.05
CA LEU A 352 -23.05 -14.29 -7.70
C LEU A 352 -22.86 -15.17 -8.93
N ASP A 353 -23.53 -14.85 -10.04
CA ASP A 353 -23.39 -15.56 -11.32
C ASP A 353 -22.00 -15.37 -11.95
N ALA A 354 -21.42 -14.18 -11.79
CA ALA A 354 -20.05 -13.88 -12.20
C ALA A 354 -19.02 -14.65 -11.36
N LEU A 355 -19.17 -14.65 -10.03
CA LEU A 355 -18.25 -15.36 -9.12
C LEU A 355 -18.21 -16.87 -9.42
N ALA A 356 -19.38 -17.47 -9.72
CA ALA A 356 -19.49 -18.88 -10.07
C ALA A 356 -18.83 -19.26 -11.41
N GLN A 357 -18.52 -18.27 -12.27
CA GLN A 357 -17.88 -18.46 -13.58
C GLN A 357 -16.40 -18.02 -13.60
N ALA A 358 -16.01 -17.16 -12.67
CA ALA A 358 -14.67 -16.57 -12.61
C ALA A 358 -13.59 -17.64 -12.32
N GLN A 359 -12.54 -17.65 -13.13
CA GLN A 359 -11.37 -18.53 -12.97
C GLN A 359 -10.09 -17.76 -12.67
N ASP A 360 -10.02 -16.48 -13.03
CA ASP A 360 -8.86 -15.64 -12.78
C ASP A 360 -8.96 -14.95 -11.41
N LYS A 361 -7.86 -14.96 -10.65
CA LYS A 361 -7.81 -14.40 -9.29
C LYS A 361 -8.01 -12.88 -9.28
N LEU A 362 -7.61 -12.16 -10.32
CA LEU A 362 -7.82 -10.72 -10.45
C LEU A 362 -9.31 -10.41 -10.63
N GLU A 363 -10.01 -11.20 -11.44
CA GLU A 363 -11.46 -11.11 -11.62
C GLU A 363 -12.23 -11.44 -10.34
N ILE A 364 -11.87 -12.54 -9.66
CA ILE A 364 -12.47 -12.92 -8.38
C ILE A 364 -12.33 -11.80 -7.33
N ASN A 365 -11.13 -11.20 -7.20
CA ASN A 365 -10.90 -10.08 -6.28
C ASN A 365 -11.72 -8.84 -6.65
N ALA A 366 -11.92 -8.56 -7.95
CA ALA A 366 -12.74 -7.43 -8.40
C ALA A 366 -14.24 -7.64 -8.08
N ILE A 367 -14.74 -8.88 -8.21
CA ILE A 367 -16.10 -9.26 -7.83
C ILE A 367 -16.31 -9.15 -6.32
N GLN A 368 -15.35 -9.62 -5.49
CA GLN A 368 -15.36 -9.43 -4.04
C GLN A 368 -15.42 -7.94 -3.67
N ALA A 369 -14.56 -7.12 -4.26
CA ALA A 369 -14.57 -5.67 -4.05
C ALA A 369 -15.89 -5.02 -4.48
N ALA A 370 -16.58 -5.53 -5.50
CA ALA A 370 -17.91 -5.09 -5.90
C ALA A 370 -18.98 -5.45 -4.84
N PHE A 371 -19.01 -6.69 -4.36
CA PHE A 371 -19.92 -7.12 -3.29
C PHE A 371 -19.79 -6.25 -2.03
N LEU A 372 -18.56 -6.00 -1.57
CA LEU A 372 -18.28 -5.23 -0.36
C LEU A 372 -18.82 -3.77 -0.43
N ARG A 373 -18.99 -3.23 -1.64
CA ARG A 373 -19.54 -1.89 -1.89
C ARG A 373 -21.07 -1.82 -1.91
N ILE A 374 -21.77 -2.95 -2.06
CA ILE A 374 -23.25 -2.99 -2.02
C ILE A 374 -23.74 -2.64 -0.61
N THR A 375 -24.72 -1.75 -0.49
CA THR A 375 -25.18 -1.25 0.81
C THR A 375 -25.99 -2.31 1.56
N ASP A 376 -27.05 -2.85 0.95
CA ASP A 376 -27.98 -3.84 1.51
C ASP A 376 -27.57 -5.31 1.24
N LEU A 377 -26.26 -5.58 1.19
CA LEU A 377 -25.71 -6.85 0.69
C LEU A 377 -26.33 -8.10 1.34
N GLU A 378 -26.58 -8.10 2.64
CA GLU A 378 -27.11 -9.29 3.34
C GLU A 378 -28.53 -9.64 2.87
N ASP A 379 -29.46 -8.68 2.88
CA ASP A 379 -30.83 -8.85 2.38
C ASP A 379 -30.87 -9.08 0.86
N ALA A 380 -29.94 -8.49 0.11
CA ALA A 380 -29.83 -8.68 -1.34
C ALA A 380 -29.28 -10.07 -1.71
N ALA A 381 -28.33 -10.60 -0.94
CA ALA A 381 -27.77 -11.93 -1.11
C ALA A 381 -28.81 -13.01 -0.80
N LEU A 382 -29.57 -12.88 0.30
CA LEU A 382 -30.67 -13.80 0.62
C LEU A 382 -31.69 -13.88 -0.53
N ARG A 383 -32.19 -12.72 -1.00
CA ARG A 383 -33.10 -12.64 -2.16
C ARG A 383 -32.51 -13.24 -3.45
N ALA A 384 -31.19 -13.12 -3.65
CA ALA A 384 -30.52 -13.66 -4.84
C ALA A 384 -30.29 -15.17 -4.74
N LEU A 385 -30.03 -15.70 -3.54
CA LEU A 385 -29.83 -17.13 -3.27
C LEU A 385 -31.14 -17.91 -3.26
N ASP A 386 -32.26 -17.31 -2.83
CA ASP A 386 -33.62 -17.90 -2.97
C ASP A 386 -33.94 -18.30 -4.43
N ASN A 387 -33.36 -17.60 -5.40
CA ASN A 387 -33.52 -17.86 -6.84
C ASN A 387 -32.45 -18.80 -7.40
N ARG A 388 -31.53 -19.32 -6.57
CA ARG A 388 -30.37 -20.16 -6.93
C ARG A 388 -30.18 -21.31 -5.92
N PRO A 389 -31.15 -22.23 -5.77
CA PRO A 389 -31.10 -23.29 -4.74
C PRO A 389 -29.90 -24.24 -4.87
N ASP A 390 -29.35 -24.38 -6.08
CA ASP A 390 -28.17 -25.22 -6.34
C ASP A 390 -26.83 -24.46 -6.18
N TYR A 391 -26.83 -23.21 -5.70
CA TYR A 391 -25.60 -22.40 -5.64
C TYR A 391 -24.57 -23.01 -4.67
N GLU A 392 -24.99 -23.25 -3.42
CA GLU A 392 -24.15 -23.78 -2.34
C GLU A 392 -23.53 -25.14 -2.70
N THR A 393 -24.29 -26.02 -3.35
CA THR A 393 -23.85 -27.37 -3.72
C THR A 393 -22.82 -27.39 -4.86
N ASN A 394 -22.70 -26.30 -5.63
CA ASN A 394 -21.80 -26.19 -6.77
C ASN A 394 -20.64 -25.19 -6.55
N MET A 395 -20.48 -24.63 -5.34
CA MET A 395 -19.40 -23.68 -5.05
C MET A 395 -18.01 -24.33 -5.19
N SER A 396 -17.14 -23.74 -6.01
CA SER A 396 -15.72 -24.09 -6.03
C SER A 396 -15.05 -23.72 -4.70
N THR A 397 -13.87 -24.29 -4.43
CA THR A 397 -13.04 -23.89 -3.28
C THR A 397 -12.88 -22.37 -3.21
N GLU A 398 -12.51 -21.74 -4.32
CA GLU A 398 -12.29 -20.29 -4.43
C GLU A 398 -13.57 -19.51 -4.14
N THR A 399 -14.72 -19.99 -4.64
CA THR A 399 -16.04 -19.39 -4.37
C THR A 399 -16.36 -19.43 -2.88
N LYS A 400 -16.10 -20.56 -2.19
CA LYS A 400 -16.30 -20.71 -0.74
C LYS A 400 -15.41 -19.76 0.06
N LEU A 401 -14.13 -19.65 -0.29
CA LEU A 401 -13.18 -18.75 0.36
C LEU A 401 -13.64 -17.29 0.28
N VAL A 402 -14.06 -16.84 -0.89
CA VAL A 402 -14.55 -15.46 -1.12
C VAL A 402 -15.86 -15.20 -0.38
N ALA A 403 -16.79 -16.16 -0.37
CA ALA A 403 -18.03 -16.04 0.38
C ALA A 403 -17.78 -15.90 1.88
N LEU A 404 -16.87 -16.71 2.44
CA LEU A 404 -16.47 -16.64 3.85
C LEU A 404 -15.80 -15.29 4.20
N GLU A 405 -14.93 -14.77 3.32
CA GLU A 405 -14.32 -13.43 3.49
C GLU A 405 -15.38 -12.32 3.47
N ILE A 406 -16.33 -12.35 2.52
CA ILE A 406 -17.43 -11.38 2.45
C ILE A 406 -18.29 -11.43 3.72
N ILE A 407 -18.66 -12.63 4.18
CA ILE A 407 -19.43 -12.84 5.42
C ILE A 407 -18.68 -12.26 6.63
N ALA A 408 -17.38 -12.50 6.73
CA ALA A 408 -16.54 -12.01 7.82
C ALA A 408 -16.39 -10.48 7.80
N GLU A 409 -16.02 -9.89 6.66
CA GLU A 409 -15.78 -8.45 6.51
C GLU A 409 -17.06 -7.63 6.70
N ARG A 410 -18.19 -8.11 6.16
CA ARG A 410 -19.49 -7.44 6.31
C ARG A 410 -20.22 -7.81 7.60
N ARG A 411 -19.65 -8.75 8.39
CA ARG A 411 -20.21 -9.30 9.63
C ARG A 411 -21.65 -9.82 9.47
N MET A 412 -21.90 -10.54 8.38
CA MET A 412 -23.22 -11.06 8.03
C MET A 412 -23.62 -12.15 9.03
N GLY A 413 -24.57 -11.82 9.92
CA GLY A 413 -24.84 -12.55 11.16
C GLY A 413 -26.22 -13.19 11.26
N SER A 414 -27.05 -13.07 10.21
CA SER A 414 -28.33 -13.77 10.13
C SER A 414 -28.16 -15.29 9.98
N ALA A 415 -29.20 -16.04 10.37
CA ALA A 415 -29.14 -17.49 10.48
C ALA A 415 -28.61 -18.21 9.22
N PRO A 416 -29.04 -17.89 7.97
CA PRO A 416 -28.57 -18.61 6.79
C PRO A 416 -27.05 -18.51 6.57
N PHE A 417 -26.44 -17.34 6.83
CA PHE A 417 -24.99 -17.18 6.69
C PHE A 417 -24.22 -17.85 7.83
N LYS A 418 -24.79 -17.92 9.05
CA LYS A 418 -24.23 -18.73 10.14
C LYS A 418 -24.30 -20.23 9.83
N ASP A 419 -25.44 -20.71 9.33
CA ASP A 419 -25.63 -22.11 8.92
C ASP A 419 -24.62 -22.51 7.82
N ALA A 420 -24.39 -21.63 6.85
CA ALA A 420 -23.34 -21.82 5.83
C ALA A 420 -21.92 -21.85 6.43
N VAL A 421 -21.59 -20.94 7.36
CA VAL A 421 -20.29 -20.94 8.07
C VAL A 421 -20.09 -22.23 8.86
N TYR A 422 -21.11 -22.73 9.58
CA TYR A 422 -21.04 -24.01 10.28
C TYR A 422 -20.82 -25.18 9.31
N GLY A 423 -21.49 -25.19 8.14
CA GLY A 423 -21.25 -26.19 7.11
C GLY A 423 -19.80 -26.17 6.57
N PHE A 424 -19.20 -24.99 6.42
CA PHE A 424 -17.82 -24.85 5.96
C PHE A 424 -16.74 -25.17 7.01
N ILE A 425 -17.11 -25.28 8.30
CA ILE A 425 -16.21 -25.82 9.34
C ILE A 425 -15.96 -27.33 9.15
N GLU A 426 -16.87 -28.05 8.47
CA GLU A 426 -16.70 -29.47 8.16
C GLU A 426 -16.17 -29.74 6.73
N ASP A 427 -15.73 -28.70 6.00
CA ASP A 427 -15.28 -28.83 4.60
C ASP A 427 -14.02 -29.70 4.47
N GLU A 428 -13.94 -30.52 3.41
CA GLU A 428 -12.77 -31.37 3.14
C GLU A 428 -11.46 -30.56 3.00
N ASN A 429 -11.55 -29.31 2.53
CA ASN A 429 -10.41 -28.42 2.34
C ASN A 429 -10.09 -27.59 3.59
N GLY A 430 -8.90 -27.81 4.17
CA GLY A 430 -8.44 -27.08 5.37
C GLY A 430 -8.34 -25.55 5.19
N GLU A 431 -8.14 -25.04 3.97
CA GLU A 431 -8.17 -23.58 3.72
C GLU A 431 -9.58 -23.01 3.86
N VAL A 432 -10.61 -23.76 3.43
CA VAL A 432 -12.02 -23.41 3.63
C VAL A 432 -12.35 -23.44 5.12
N ARG A 433 -11.96 -24.51 5.84
CA ARG A 433 -12.17 -24.60 7.30
C ARG A 433 -11.52 -23.45 8.07
N ARG A 434 -10.28 -23.06 7.72
CA ARG A 434 -9.62 -21.86 8.28
C ARG A 434 -10.46 -20.59 8.05
N LYS A 435 -10.87 -20.33 6.81
CA LYS A 435 -11.73 -19.16 6.52
C LYS A 435 -13.09 -19.25 7.24
N ALA A 436 -13.62 -20.44 7.49
CA ALA A 436 -14.84 -20.64 8.26
C ALA A 436 -14.64 -20.32 9.76
N PHE A 437 -13.52 -20.72 10.37
CA PHE A 437 -13.16 -20.29 11.73
C PHE A 437 -13.01 -18.76 11.82
N ALA A 438 -12.30 -18.13 10.87
CA ALA A 438 -12.16 -16.68 10.81
C ALA A 438 -13.51 -15.95 10.70
N ALA A 439 -14.40 -16.45 9.83
CA ALA A 439 -15.76 -15.94 9.67
C ALA A 439 -16.58 -16.11 10.96
N LEU A 440 -16.53 -17.28 11.61
CA LEU A 440 -17.21 -17.53 12.87
C LEU A 440 -16.69 -16.62 13.99
N GLY A 441 -15.38 -16.34 14.05
CA GLY A 441 -14.81 -15.33 14.96
C GLY A 441 -15.37 -13.91 14.73
N ALA A 442 -15.69 -13.57 13.48
CA ALA A 442 -16.22 -12.26 13.08
C ALA A 442 -17.75 -12.10 13.26
N THR A 443 -18.53 -13.18 13.07
CA THR A 443 -20.01 -13.17 13.05
C THR A 443 -20.69 -13.90 14.22
N GLY A 444 -19.97 -14.83 14.87
CA GLY A 444 -20.50 -15.74 15.87
C GLY A 444 -20.93 -15.12 17.20
N GLU A 445 -21.53 -15.97 18.01
CA GLU A 445 -22.07 -15.76 19.36
C GLU A 445 -21.21 -16.46 20.42
N LEU A 446 -21.40 -16.10 21.69
CA LEU A 446 -20.61 -16.66 22.80
C LEU A 446 -20.74 -18.19 22.91
N SER A 447 -21.87 -18.76 22.48
CA SER A 447 -22.10 -20.21 22.41
C SER A 447 -21.12 -20.95 21.49
N ASP A 448 -20.61 -20.27 20.46
CA ASP A 448 -19.85 -20.89 19.38
C ASP A 448 -18.40 -21.19 19.81
N ILE A 449 -17.98 -20.65 20.96
CA ILE A 449 -16.73 -21.00 21.62
C ILE A 449 -16.67 -22.49 21.98
N GLU A 450 -17.80 -23.14 22.27
CA GLU A 450 -17.84 -24.59 22.52
C GLU A 450 -17.44 -25.39 21.28
N LEU A 451 -18.04 -25.04 20.13
CA LEU A 451 -17.73 -25.63 18.83
C LEU A 451 -16.27 -25.39 18.43
N LEU A 452 -15.78 -24.15 18.57
CA LEU A 452 -14.40 -23.82 18.21
C LEU A 452 -13.37 -24.56 19.07
N PHE A 453 -13.63 -24.77 20.36
CA PHE A 453 -12.76 -25.62 21.20
C PHE A 453 -12.78 -27.08 20.76
N GLN A 454 -13.95 -27.61 20.37
CA GLN A 454 -14.04 -28.95 19.80
C GLN A 454 -13.20 -29.06 18.51
N SER A 455 -13.42 -28.16 17.54
CA SER A 455 -12.67 -28.14 16.27
C SER A 455 -11.16 -27.97 16.48
N LEU A 456 -10.73 -27.08 17.39
CA LEU A 456 -9.32 -26.90 17.74
C LEU A 456 -8.67 -28.20 18.23
N LEU A 457 -9.39 -29.04 18.96
CA LEU A 457 -8.87 -30.31 19.47
C LEU A 457 -8.91 -31.44 18.42
N GLU A 458 -9.92 -31.44 17.56
CA GLU A 458 -10.18 -32.49 16.54
C GLU A 458 -9.34 -32.34 15.26
N GLU A 459 -9.00 -31.13 14.84
CA GLU A 459 -8.19 -30.88 13.63
C GLU A 459 -6.85 -31.63 13.62
N GLU A 460 -6.36 -32.06 12.47
CA GLU A 460 -5.03 -32.71 12.39
C GLU A 460 -3.89 -31.69 12.22
N ALA A 461 -4.16 -30.61 11.47
CA ALA A 461 -3.14 -29.69 10.99
C ALA A 461 -3.05 -28.41 11.84
N ASN A 462 -1.81 -27.95 12.05
CA ASN A 462 -1.51 -26.87 13.01
C ASN A 462 -1.98 -25.47 12.57
N ALA A 463 -2.28 -25.26 11.28
CA ALA A 463 -2.80 -23.99 10.80
C ALA A 463 -4.28 -23.83 11.19
N GLU A 464 -5.07 -24.88 10.97
CA GLU A 464 -6.48 -25.02 11.31
C GLU A 464 -6.69 -24.87 12.83
N LYS A 465 -5.89 -25.58 13.65
CA LYS A 465 -5.88 -25.40 15.11
C LYS A 465 -5.57 -23.97 15.56
N THR A 466 -4.68 -23.28 14.85
CA THR A 466 -4.30 -21.90 15.19
C THR A 466 -5.45 -20.95 14.86
N GLU A 467 -6.06 -21.08 13.69
CA GLU A 467 -7.20 -20.25 13.26
C GLU A 467 -8.45 -20.45 14.13
N ALA A 468 -8.77 -21.69 14.51
CA ALA A 468 -9.84 -21.97 15.49
C ALA A 468 -9.54 -21.31 16.85
N GLY A 469 -8.26 -21.31 17.27
CA GLY A 469 -7.80 -20.60 18.47
C GLY A 469 -7.94 -19.09 18.37
N GLU A 470 -7.58 -18.50 17.22
CA GLU A 470 -7.75 -17.06 16.96
C GLU A 470 -9.24 -16.66 16.93
N ALA A 471 -10.12 -17.52 16.41
CA ALA A 471 -11.57 -17.33 16.48
C ALA A 471 -12.11 -17.34 17.92
N ILE A 472 -11.61 -18.25 18.79
CA ILE A 472 -11.95 -18.26 20.23
C ILE A 472 -11.54 -16.94 20.88
N VAL A 473 -10.32 -16.46 20.61
CA VAL A 473 -9.82 -15.17 21.14
C VAL A 473 -10.65 -14.00 20.62
N ALA A 474 -11.05 -14.02 19.35
CA ALA A 474 -11.91 -12.99 18.75
C ALA A 474 -13.29 -12.93 19.40
N LEU A 475 -13.95 -14.07 19.62
CA LEU A 475 -15.24 -14.12 20.33
C LEU A 475 -15.09 -13.73 21.80
N SER A 476 -14.06 -14.24 22.48
CA SER A 476 -13.73 -13.90 23.88
C SER A 476 -13.61 -12.39 24.08
N ASN A 477 -12.85 -11.71 23.21
CA ASN A 477 -12.71 -10.25 23.23
C ASN A 477 -14.00 -9.51 22.86
N ARG A 478 -14.79 -10.01 21.90
CA ARG A 478 -16.07 -9.39 21.48
C ARG A 478 -17.16 -9.44 22.56
N TYR A 479 -17.13 -10.45 23.42
CA TYR A 479 -18.13 -10.70 24.47
C TYR A 479 -17.59 -10.52 25.91
N GLU A 480 -16.39 -9.94 26.06
CA GLU A 480 -15.73 -9.70 27.35
C GLU A 480 -15.55 -10.98 28.23
N ALA A 481 -15.44 -12.15 27.59
CA ALA A 481 -15.44 -13.47 28.23
C ALA A 481 -14.04 -14.02 28.56
N ALA A 482 -13.04 -13.14 28.69
CA ALA A 482 -11.62 -13.50 28.83
C ALA A 482 -11.34 -14.47 30.00
N ASP A 483 -11.97 -14.26 31.15
CA ASP A 483 -11.77 -15.09 32.35
C ASP A 483 -12.38 -16.50 32.18
N ASP A 484 -13.62 -16.59 31.68
CA ASP A 484 -14.30 -17.88 31.45
C ASP A 484 -13.55 -18.74 30.42
N VAL A 485 -13.10 -18.12 29.32
CA VAL A 485 -12.29 -18.79 28.29
C VAL A 485 -10.92 -19.17 28.84
N THR A 486 -10.30 -18.36 29.70
CA THR A 486 -9.05 -18.68 30.39
C THR A 486 -9.19 -19.94 31.26
N VAL A 487 -10.22 -19.98 32.11
CA VAL A 487 -10.52 -21.14 32.98
C VAL A 487 -10.70 -22.40 32.13
N LYS A 488 -11.58 -22.35 31.12
CA LYS A 488 -11.87 -23.51 30.26
C LYS A 488 -10.63 -23.99 29.49
N THR A 489 -9.83 -23.06 28.96
CA THR A 489 -8.58 -23.41 28.26
C THR A 489 -7.61 -24.13 29.20
N GLY A 490 -7.52 -23.68 30.47
CA GLY A 490 -6.72 -24.35 31.51
C GLY A 490 -7.21 -25.76 31.83
N GLU A 491 -8.52 -25.96 31.99
CA GLU A 491 -9.12 -27.29 32.22
C GLU A 491 -8.87 -28.27 31.06
N MET A 492 -8.86 -27.78 29.82
CA MET A 492 -8.50 -28.60 28.65
C MET A 492 -6.99 -28.90 28.60
N LEU A 493 -6.16 -27.92 28.97
CA LEU A 493 -4.69 -28.02 28.92
C LEU A 493 -4.13 -29.12 29.83
N THR A 494 -4.74 -29.37 31.00
CA THR A 494 -4.27 -30.42 31.94
C THR A 494 -4.26 -31.83 31.35
N HIS A 495 -5.01 -32.06 30.26
CA HIS A 495 -5.11 -33.33 29.56
C HIS A 495 -4.59 -33.27 28.11
N ALA A 496 -4.25 -32.09 27.61
CA ALA A 496 -3.78 -31.91 26.23
C ALA A 496 -2.30 -32.27 26.07
N THR A 497 -1.96 -32.92 24.95
CA THR A 497 -0.60 -33.33 24.60
C THR A 497 -0.26 -32.92 23.15
N GLY A 498 1.04 -32.76 22.85
CA GLY A 498 1.54 -32.40 21.52
C GLY A 498 0.88 -31.15 20.93
N ASN A 499 0.46 -31.23 19.66
CA ASN A 499 -0.17 -30.12 18.93
C ASN A 499 -1.38 -29.49 19.66
N ASN A 500 -2.18 -30.27 20.40
CA ASN A 500 -3.33 -29.74 21.15
C ASN A 500 -2.87 -28.90 22.34
N CYS A 501 -1.81 -29.33 23.03
CA CYS A 501 -1.18 -28.54 24.08
C CYS A 501 -0.65 -27.21 23.51
N ALA A 502 0.10 -27.27 22.41
CA ALA A 502 0.65 -26.07 21.77
C ALA A 502 -0.44 -25.09 21.29
N ALA A 503 -1.59 -25.59 20.80
CA ALA A 503 -2.71 -24.75 20.37
C ALA A 503 -3.40 -24.04 21.56
N LEU A 504 -3.75 -24.77 22.62
CA LEU A 504 -4.35 -24.18 23.84
C LEU A 504 -3.39 -23.18 24.52
N MET A 505 -2.09 -23.46 24.51
CA MET A 505 -1.06 -22.54 25.00
C MET A 505 -1.03 -21.20 24.24
N LYS A 506 -1.24 -21.22 22.91
CA LYS A 506 -1.39 -19.98 22.12
C LYS A 506 -2.65 -19.22 22.51
N VAL A 507 -3.78 -19.90 22.75
CA VAL A 507 -5.03 -19.26 23.19
C VAL A 507 -4.84 -18.55 24.53
N LEU A 508 -4.24 -19.21 25.53
CA LEU A 508 -3.89 -18.57 26.82
C LEU A 508 -2.99 -17.34 26.62
N SER A 509 -1.94 -17.46 25.81
CA SER A 509 -1.00 -16.37 25.57
C SER A 509 -1.62 -15.18 24.83
N ALA A 510 -2.56 -15.43 23.91
CA ALA A 510 -3.29 -14.40 23.17
C ALA A 510 -4.38 -13.71 24.01
N ILE A 511 -5.00 -14.41 24.97
CA ILE A 511 -5.91 -13.82 25.96
C ILE A 511 -5.12 -12.95 26.96
N GLY A 512 -3.94 -13.39 27.39
CA GLY A 512 -2.96 -12.56 28.11
C GLY A 512 -3.34 -12.17 29.55
N THR A 513 -4.39 -12.74 30.13
CA THR A 513 -4.81 -12.48 31.52
C THR A 513 -3.77 -12.96 32.54
N ALA A 514 -3.76 -12.37 33.73
CA ALA A 514 -2.90 -12.84 34.83
C ALA A 514 -3.19 -14.31 35.19
N GLN A 515 -4.45 -14.71 35.15
CA GLN A 515 -4.86 -16.11 35.37
C GLN A 515 -4.33 -17.05 34.28
N ALA A 516 -4.28 -16.63 33.02
CA ALA A 516 -3.72 -17.43 31.93
C ALA A 516 -2.20 -17.64 32.12
N LEU A 517 -1.50 -16.62 32.64
CA LEU A 517 -0.10 -16.72 33.03
C LEU A 517 0.10 -17.67 34.22
N ASP A 518 -0.73 -17.59 35.26
CA ASP A 518 -0.70 -18.49 36.43
C ASP A 518 -0.95 -19.96 36.05
N ILE A 519 -1.93 -20.22 35.18
CA ILE A 519 -2.22 -21.56 34.63
C ILE A 519 -1.01 -22.09 33.86
N THR A 520 -0.41 -21.26 33.01
CA THR A 520 0.80 -21.61 32.26
C THR A 520 1.96 -21.98 33.20
N ALA A 521 2.16 -21.19 34.26
CA ALA A 521 3.20 -21.42 35.26
C ALA A 521 2.99 -22.73 36.04
N ALA A 522 1.73 -23.04 36.38
CA ALA A 522 1.38 -24.28 37.08
C ALA A 522 1.66 -25.52 36.22
N GLU A 523 1.26 -25.52 34.94
CA GLU A 523 1.55 -26.65 34.04
C GLU A 523 3.06 -26.76 33.70
N ALA A 524 3.78 -25.63 33.61
CA ALA A 524 5.25 -25.65 33.52
C ALA A 524 5.89 -26.33 34.73
N GLU A 525 5.44 -26.02 35.96
CA GLU A 525 5.96 -26.65 37.19
C GLU A 525 5.64 -28.15 37.24
N ARG A 526 4.44 -28.58 36.81
CA ARG A 526 4.06 -29.99 36.71
C ARG A 526 4.89 -30.75 35.67
N ALA A 527 5.13 -30.15 34.51
CA ALA A 527 5.98 -30.73 33.46
C ALA A 527 7.44 -30.89 33.94
N LEU A 528 8.00 -29.87 34.61
CA LEU A 528 9.34 -29.93 35.20
C LEU A 528 9.49 -31.04 36.25
N ARG A 529 8.41 -31.42 36.95
CA ARG A 529 8.41 -32.51 37.93
C ARG A 529 8.14 -33.90 37.33
N GLY A 530 7.84 -33.99 36.02
CA GLY A 530 7.40 -35.23 35.39
C GLY A 530 6.01 -35.69 35.83
N GLU A 531 5.15 -34.75 36.26
CA GLU A 531 3.75 -35.01 36.67
C GLU A 531 2.76 -34.97 35.49
N ARG A 532 3.28 -34.93 34.25
CA ARG A 532 2.53 -34.94 32.99
C ARG A 532 2.81 -36.22 32.20
N GLU A 533 1.88 -36.59 31.32
CA GLU A 533 1.98 -37.77 30.44
C GLU A 533 2.68 -37.49 29.09
N ASP A 534 3.10 -36.25 28.82
CA ASP A 534 3.64 -35.84 27.52
C ASP A 534 5.15 -36.10 27.36
N SER A 535 5.54 -36.46 26.13
CA SER A 535 6.94 -36.70 25.76
C SER A 535 7.74 -35.41 25.46
N GLU A 536 7.09 -34.25 25.39
CA GLU A 536 7.72 -32.97 25.03
C GLU A 536 8.27 -32.20 26.24
N GLY A 537 7.90 -32.59 27.47
CA GLY A 537 8.43 -32.02 28.70
C GLY A 537 8.00 -30.55 28.92
N ALA A 538 8.86 -29.78 29.58
CA ALA A 538 8.53 -28.41 29.98
C ALA A 538 8.64 -27.37 28.85
N ALA A 539 9.37 -27.67 27.76
CA ALA A 539 9.72 -26.71 26.72
C ALA A 539 8.54 -25.88 26.17
N PRO A 540 7.37 -26.45 25.80
CA PRO A 540 6.27 -25.66 25.22
C PRO A 540 5.72 -24.59 26.19
N TYR A 541 5.70 -24.90 27.48
CA TYR A 541 5.27 -23.99 28.54
C TYR A 541 6.32 -22.91 28.81
N LEU A 542 7.59 -23.29 28.83
CA LEU A 542 8.70 -22.36 29.03
C LEU A 542 8.84 -21.39 27.85
N ASP A 543 8.56 -21.82 26.63
CA ASP A 543 8.48 -20.93 25.46
C ASP A 543 7.30 -19.94 25.54
N ALA A 544 6.14 -20.37 26.02
CA ALA A 544 5.01 -19.48 26.27
C ALA A 544 5.34 -18.43 27.36
N LEU A 545 5.89 -18.84 28.50
CA LEU A 545 6.35 -17.92 29.56
C LEU A 545 7.48 -16.99 29.07
N GLY A 546 8.42 -17.52 28.29
CA GLY A 546 9.55 -16.78 27.72
C GLY A 546 9.16 -15.74 26.67
N SER A 547 7.98 -15.91 26.06
CA SER A 547 7.41 -14.98 25.09
C SER A 547 6.35 -14.03 25.64
N TRP A 548 5.88 -14.25 26.88
CA TRP A 548 4.89 -13.41 27.55
C TRP A 548 5.42 -12.00 27.83
N ALA A 549 4.61 -10.99 27.51
CA ALA A 549 4.95 -9.58 27.67
C ALA A 549 4.53 -9.03 29.07
N SER A 550 4.92 -9.72 30.15
CA SER A 550 4.77 -9.23 31.53
C SER A 550 6.06 -9.40 32.34
N LEU A 551 6.28 -8.51 33.30
CA LEU A 551 7.30 -8.68 34.34
C LEU A 551 6.97 -9.85 35.28
N ASP A 552 5.69 -10.17 35.49
CA ASP A 552 5.28 -11.31 36.30
C ASP A 552 5.81 -12.64 35.71
N ALA A 553 5.89 -12.75 34.38
CA ALA A 553 6.47 -13.90 33.69
C ALA A 553 7.99 -14.02 33.92
N VAL A 554 8.68 -12.89 34.11
CA VAL A 554 10.10 -12.84 34.49
C VAL A 554 10.28 -13.38 35.92
N GLU A 555 9.42 -12.98 36.87
CA GLU A 555 9.45 -13.44 38.26
C GLU A 555 9.09 -14.93 38.38
N ILE A 556 8.09 -15.40 37.62
CA ILE A 556 7.71 -16.81 37.53
C ILE A 556 8.89 -17.65 37.03
N LEU A 557 9.60 -17.20 35.99
CA LEU A 557 10.76 -17.93 35.43
C LEU A 557 11.96 -17.94 36.40
N ASP A 558 12.19 -16.90 37.21
CA ASP A 558 13.16 -16.93 38.32
C ASP A 558 12.79 -18.02 39.33
N GLY A 559 11.52 -18.07 39.75
CA GLY A 559 11.00 -19.05 40.70
C GLY A 559 11.08 -20.50 40.18
N LEU A 560 10.75 -20.73 38.92
CA LEU A 560 10.91 -22.05 38.27
C LEU A 560 12.38 -22.45 38.15
N TRP A 561 13.27 -21.51 37.83
CA TRP A 561 14.71 -21.76 37.72
C TRP A 561 15.38 -22.06 39.07
N GLU A 562 14.93 -21.45 40.16
CA GLU A 562 15.41 -21.79 41.50
C GLU A 562 14.97 -23.18 41.96
N LYS A 563 13.75 -23.59 41.60
CA LYS A 563 13.12 -24.87 41.98
C LYS A 563 13.41 -26.06 41.06
N ALA A 564 13.97 -25.84 39.87
CA ALA A 564 14.21 -26.89 38.88
C ALA A 564 14.98 -28.10 39.47
N PRO A 565 14.54 -29.35 39.20
CA PRO A 565 14.97 -30.52 39.97
C PRO A 565 16.38 -31.05 39.63
N ASP A 566 16.88 -30.78 38.42
CA ASP A 566 18.21 -31.17 37.96
C ASP A 566 18.88 -30.09 37.09
N GLU A 567 20.18 -30.26 36.82
CA GLU A 567 20.99 -29.31 36.05
C GLU A 567 20.53 -29.14 34.59
N SER A 568 19.99 -30.18 33.95
CA SER A 568 19.53 -30.13 32.56
C SER A 568 18.27 -29.29 32.44
N LEU A 569 17.25 -29.61 33.25
CA LEU A 569 16.00 -28.84 33.28
C LEU A 569 16.22 -27.41 33.79
N ARG A 570 17.14 -27.22 34.75
CA ARG A 570 17.52 -25.86 35.20
C ARG A 570 18.19 -25.05 34.11
N MET A 571 19.03 -25.67 33.28
CA MET A 571 19.61 -25.02 32.09
C MET A 571 18.55 -24.74 31.01
N GLU A 572 17.50 -25.53 30.91
CA GLU A 572 16.36 -25.28 30.02
C GLU A 572 15.61 -24.01 30.45
N VAL A 573 15.06 -23.97 31.67
CA VAL A 573 14.35 -22.80 32.22
C VAL A 573 15.17 -21.51 32.10
N LEU A 574 16.49 -21.57 32.36
CA LEU A 574 17.36 -20.40 32.27
C LEU A 574 17.41 -19.76 30.87
N LYS A 575 17.27 -20.54 29.79
CA LYS A 575 17.24 -20.00 28.41
C LYS A 575 15.99 -19.14 28.19
N HIS A 576 14.83 -19.64 28.59
CA HIS A 576 13.56 -18.93 28.43
C HIS A 576 13.46 -17.75 29.41
N TYR A 577 14.06 -17.87 30.61
CA TYR A 577 14.21 -16.76 31.56
C TYR A 577 15.06 -15.61 30.97
N ILE A 578 16.23 -15.91 30.39
CA ILE A 578 17.04 -14.91 29.67
C ILE A 578 16.27 -14.28 28.51
N ALA A 579 15.50 -15.06 27.74
CA ALA A 579 14.65 -14.56 26.66
C ALA A 579 13.56 -13.61 27.17
N SER A 580 12.89 -13.95 28.28
CA SER A 580 11.88 -13.11 28.92
C SER A 580 12.47 -11.79 29.44
N ILE A 581 13.66 -11.82 30.05
CA ILE A 581 14.39 -10.61 30.46
C ILE A 581 14.68 -9.72 29.23
N GLN A 582 15.20 -10.30 28.14
CA GLN A 582 15.52 -9.55 26.93
C GLN A 582 14.27 -8.91 26.29
N ARG A 583 13.13 -9.59 26.35
CA ARG A 583 11.84 -9.11 25.84
C ARG A 583 11.24 -7.99 26.70
N ASN A 584 11.14 -8.21 28.01
CA ASN A 584 10.42 -7.32 28.93
C ASN A 584 11.26 -6.11 29.40
N TYR A 585 12.59 -6.16 29.23
CA TYR A 585 13.48 -5.01 29.44
C TYR A 585 14.13 -4.58 28.11
N PRO A 586 13.45 -3.87 27.18
CA PRO A 586 14.00 -3.56 25.85
C PRO A 586 15.21 -2.59 25.85
N GLN A 587 15.56 -2.00 26.98
CA GLN A 587 16.70 -1.08 27.12
C GLN A 587 17.90 -1.80 27.75
N ALA A 588 19.03 -1.82 27.05
CA ALA A 588 20.27 -2.43 27.52
C ALA A 588 20.71 -1.96 28.93
N GLN A 589 20.47 -0.68 29.29
CA GLN A 589 20.75 -0.14 30.63
C GLN A 589 19.92 -0.82 31.73
N LYS A 590 18.72 -1.32 31.41
CA LYS A 590 17.82 -2.03 32.34
C LYS A 590 18.04 -3.54 32.30
N GLN A 591 18.45 -4.12 31.18
CA GLN A 591 18.84 -5.54 31.08
C GLN A 591 20.08 -5.86 31.91
N GLN A 592 21.11 -5.00 31.84
CA GLN A 592 22.41 -5.26 32.47
C GLN A 592 22.33 -5.61 33.96
N PRO A 593 21.66 -4.84 34.85
CA PRO A 593 21.60 -5.19 36.27
C PRO A 593 20.83 -6.49 36.55
N VAL A 594 19.77 -6.79 35.78
CA VAL A 594 18.98 -8.02 35.95
C VAL A 594 19.80 -9.26 35.55
N LEU A 595 20.49 -9.21 34.40
CA LEU A 595 21.36 -10.29 33.96
C LEU A 595 22.62 -10.44 34.83
N ALA A 596 23.13 -9.37 35.44
CA ALA A 596 24.25 -9.45 36.37
C ALA A 596 23.86 -10.15 37.69
N ALA A 597 22.70 -9.82 38.25
CA ALA A 597 22.14 -10.53 39.41
C ALA A 597 21.87 -12.01 39.11
N LEU A 598 21.52 -12.34 37.85
CA LEU A 598 21.34 -13.72 37.39
C LEU A 598 22.67 -14.49 37.33
N GLU A 599 23.78 -13.84 36.96
CA GLU A 599 25.12 -14.47 36.95
C GLU A 599 25.54 -14.93 38.36
N GLU A 600 25.28 -14.11 39.38
CA GLU A 600 25.62 -14.42 40.79
C GLU A 600 24.86 -15.65 41.32
N LYS A 601 23.64 -15.91 40.83
CA LYS A 601 22.81 -17.08 41.19
C LYS A 601 23.16 -18.37 40.41
N CYS A 602 24.08 -18.33 39.44
CA CYS A 602 24.44 -19.49 38.62
C CYS A 602 25.23 -20.54 39.44
N LYS A 603 24.75 -21.79 39.44
CA LYS A 603 25.35 -22.93 40.15
C LYS A 603 26.40 -23.66 39.30
N THR A 604 26.33 -23.55 37.97
CA THR A 604 27.18 -24.32 37.05
C THR A 604 27.84 -23.44 36.00
N ASP A 605 28.97 -23.88 35.45
CA ASP A 605 29.71 -23.10 34.44
C ASP A 605 28.95 -23.00 33.11
N ALA A 606 28.04 -23.95 32.82
CA ALA A 606 27.15 -23.90 31.66
C ALA A 606 26.12 -22.77 31.80
N GLU A 607 25.48 -22.65 32.97
CA GLU A 607 24.57 -21.54 33.29
C GLU A 607 25.29 -20.18 33.19
N ARG A 608 26.45 -20.05 33.86
CA ARG A 608 27.24 -18.81 33.86
C ARG A 608 27.65 -18.41 32.45
N LYS A 609 28.03 -19.38 31.60
CA LYS A 609 28.37 -19.12 30.19
C LYS A 609 27.16 -18.61 29.39
N ALA A 610 25.95 -19.12 29.63
CA ALA A 610 24.74 -18.66 28.95
C ALA A 610 24.42 -17.20 29.33
N VAL A 611 24.41 -16.88 30.63
CA VAL A 611 24.18 -15.52 31.14
C VAL A 611 25.26 -14.56 30.62
N ASN A 612 26.54 -14.95 30.63
CA ASN A 612 27.64 -14.08 30.20
C ASN A 612 27.62 -13.83 28.68
N THR A 613 27.06 -14.75 27.90
CA THR A 613 26.80 -14.53 26.47
C THR A 613 25.72 -13.45 26.26
N ALA A 614 24.67 -13.44 27.08
CA ALA A 614 23.66 -12.38 27.07
C ALA A 614 24.24 -11.04 27.55
N LEU A 615 24.95 -11.01 28.68
CA LEU A 615 25.62 -9.81 29.20
C LEU A 615 26.58 -9.19 28.19
N ALA A 616 27.42 -9.99 27.52
CA ALA A 616 28.37 -9.49 26.52
C ALA A 616 27.68 -8.81 25.32
N ARG A 617 26.49 -9.26 24.94
CA ARG A 617 25.65 -8.60 23.92
C ARG A 617 25.15 -7.24 24.42
N VAL A 618 24.58 -7.20 25.62
CA VAL A 618 24.09 -5.98 26.26
C VAL A 618 25.19 -4.94 26.43
N GLU A 619 26.37 -5.36 26.90
CA GLU A 619 27.54 -4.48 26.99
C GLU A 619 27.99 -3.92 25.65
N LYS A 620 27.94 -4.72 24.58
CA LYS A 620 28.29 -4.26 23.22
C LYS A 620 27.32 -3.16 22.77
N GLU A 621 26.02 -3.35 22.98
CA GLU A 621 24.99 -2.35 22.65
C GLU A 621 25.16 -1.07 23.49
N LEU A 622 25.55 -1.19 24.78
CA LEU A 622 25.89 -0.04 25.63
C LEU A 622 27.18 0.69 25.23
N LYS A 623 28.15 -0.02 24.62
CA LYS A 623 29.40 0.55 24.08
C LYS A 623 29.23 1.16 22.69
N GLN A 624 28.15 0.85 21.98
CA GLN A 624 27.80 1.44 20.68
C GLN A 624 26.90 2.68 20.79
N LYS A 625 26.34 2.95 21.97
CA LYS A 625 25.53 4.15 22.29
C LYS A 625 26.28 5.16 23.18
N LYS A 626 27.61 5.06 23.24
CA LYS A 626 28.55 5.95 23.92
C LYS A 626 29.63 6.38 22.94
#